data_AF-A0A4U2YIG2-F1
#
_entry.id   AF-A0A4U2YIG2-F1
#
_cell.length_a   1.000
_cell.length_b   1.000
_cell.length_c   1.000
_cell.angle_alpha   90.00
_cell.angle_beta   90.00
_cell.angle_gamma   90.00
#
_symmetry.space_group_name_H-M   'P 1'
#
loop_
_entity.id
_entity.type
_entity.pdbx_description
1 polymer ?
#
loop_
_entity_poly.entity_id
_entity_poly.type
_entity_poly.pdbx_seq_one_letter_code
_entity_poly.pdbx_strand_id
1 'polypeptide(L)'
;MQELEQRLDSLEPPKPTTILDSPFPFEKGADQHFPTDDLPIPVAIKEGTKIPFNVIVREPDYIRPIYEEQWHSTYWGGRWSYVPSRIHYAQHRIFPFYAIGISAELNFQQNVGIAFPTEINETDLDLYIVVFQTNITDVYTKGNQVVVVGTPKRNGVDVISIKTGDINPSNIEKYLLVQLATDGAELDYSLIEYEPPDYWLQQKQRNEHEKSKKK
;
A
#
# COMPACT_ATOMS: atom_id res chain seq x y z
N MET A 1 -12.28 34.90 6.86
CA MET A 1 -12.46 34.36 8.23
C MET A 1 -13.05 32.98 8.16
N GLN A 2 -14.32 32.83 7.76
CA GLN A 2 -15.02 31.53 7.71
C GLN A 2 -14.33 30.46 6.83
N GLU A 3 -13.80 30.83 5.66
CA GLU A 3 -13.06 29.90 4.79
C GLU A 3 -11.73 29.43 5.41
N LEU A 4 -11.05 30.30 6.17
CA LEU A 4 -9.80 29.94 6.84
C LEU A 4 -10.05 29.01 8.02
N GLU A 5 -11.14 29.24 8.77
CA GLU A 5 -11.58 28.38 9.88
C GLU A 5 -11.93 26.98 9.35
N GLN A 6 -12.73 26.90 8.28
CA GLN A 6 -13.06 25.62 7.64
C GLN A 6 -11.82 24.87 7.12
N ARG A 7 -10.84 25.60 6.59
CA ARG A 7 -9.57 25.02 6.15
C ARG A 7 -8.71 24.54 7.29
N LEU A 8 -8.75 25.21 8.44
CA LEU A 8 -8.02 24.78 9.63
C LEU A 8 -8.65 23.50 10.20
N ASP A 9 -9.99 23.45 10.25
CA ASP A 9 -10.76 22.30 10.72
C ASP A 9 -10.54 21.02 9.88
N SER A 10 -10.07 21.14 8.63
CA SER A 10 -9.77 19.99 7.77
C SER A 10 -8.34 19.48 7.88
N LEU A 11 -7.44 20.20 8.56
CA LEU A 11 -6.03 19.81 8.68
C LEU A 11 -5.79 18.83 9.83
N GLU A 12 -6.57 18.91 10.91
CA GLU A 12 -6.39 18.12 12.12
C GLU A 12 -7.73 17.91 12.85
N PRO A 13 -7.81 16.99 13.83
CA PRO A 13 -9.03 16.80 14.61
C PRO A 13 -9.49 18.12 15.27
N PRO A 14 -10.81 18.38 15.35
CA PRO A 14 -11.36 19.63 15.89
C PRO A 14 -11.11 19.83 17.39
N LYS A 15 -10.64 18.79 18.09
CA LYS A 15 -10.24 18.81 19.50
C LYS A 15 -8.92 18.05 19.66
N PRO A 16 -8.02 18.50 20.55
CA PRO A 16 -6.82 17.74 20.88
C PRO A 16 -7.17 16.32 21.29
N THR A 17 -6.67 15.34 20.53
CA THR A 17 -6.94 13.92 20.73
C THR A 17 -5.70 13.12 20.37
N THR A 18 -5.49 12.02 21.08
CA THR A 18 -4.46 11.05 20.72
C THR A 18 -5.05 10.10 19.69
N ILE A 19 -4.38 9.96 18.55
CA ILE A 19 -4.68 8.95 17.53
C ILE A 19 -3.65 7.84 17.71
N LEU A 20 -4.10 6.64 18.07
CA LEU A 20 -3.22 5.47 18.30
C LEU A 20 -3.18 4.53 17.09
N ASP A 21 -4.26 4.53 16.29
CA ASP A 21 -4.39 3.69 15.11
C ASP A 21 -4.04 4.46 13.84
N SER A 22 -3.88 3.74 12.73
CA SER A 22 -3.72 4.36 11.42
C SER A 22 -4.82 5.39 11.17
N PRO A 23 -4.51 6.58 10.65
CA PRO A 23 -5.54 7.55 10.23
C PRO A 23 -6.30 7.05 8.99
N PHE A 24 -5.83 5.98 8.35
CA PHE A 24 -6.61 5.23 7.36
C PHE A 24 -7.58 4.32 8.11
N PRO A 25 -8.85 4.26 7.71
CA PRO A 25 -9.79 3.37 8.35
C PRO A 25 -9.38 1.93 8.05
N PHE A 26 -8.65 1.32 8.96
CA PHE A 26 -9.05 -0.02 9.35
C PHE A 26 -10.40 0.18 10.03
N GLU A 27 -11.47 -0.24 9.36
CA GLU A 27 -12.81 -0.14 9.93
C GLU A 27 -12.80 -0.77 11.32
N LYS A 28 -13.59 -0.26 12.26
CA LYS A 28 -13.70 -0.87 13.58
C LYS A 28 -14.08 -2.35 13.41
N GLY A 29 -13.21 -3.26 13.86
CA GLY A 29 -13.34 -4.70 13.61
C GLY A 29 -12.36 -5.26 12.58
N ALA A 30 -11.53 -4.44 11.94
CA ALA A 30 -10.51 -4.88 10.98
C ALA A 30 -9.44 -5.80 11.60
N ASP A 31 -9.28 -5.78 12.92
CA ASP A 31 -8.46 -6.74 13.67
C ASP A 31 -8.92 -8.18 13.43
N GLN A 32 -10.22 -8.40 13.15
CA GLN A 32 -10.74 -9.72 12.76
C GLN A 32 -10.18 -10.20 11.42
N HIS A 33 -9.64 -9.31 10.58
CA HIS A 33 -9.04 -9.61 9.29
C HIS A 33 -7.51 -9.65 9.35
N PHE A 34 -6.89 -9.36 10.50
CA PHE A 34 -5.44 -9.45 10.61
C PHE A 34 -4.97 -10.90 10.37
N PRO A 35 -3.79 -11.06 9.74
CA PRO A 35 -3.24 -12.38 9.49
C PRO A 35 -3.08 -13.15 10.80
N THR A 36 -3.50 -14.41 10.80
CA THR A 36 -3.44 -15.29 11.99
C THR A 36 -2.17 -16.13 12.05
N ASP A 37 -1.41 -16.15 10.95
CA ASP A 37 -0.27 -17.04 10.74
C ASP A 37 1.01 -16.22 10.54
N ASP A 38 1.32 -15.29 11.45
CA ASP A 38 2.54 -14.48 11.38
C ASP A 38 3.76 -15.32 11.80
N LEU A 39 4.57 -15.71 10.81
CA LEU A 39 5.81 -16.42 11.08
C LEU A 39 6.95 -15.42 11.33
N PRO A 40 7.92 -15.75 12.21
CA PRO A 40 9.15 -14.98 12.28
C PRO A 40 9.79 -14.86 10.90
N ILE A 41 10.23 -13.66 10.51
CA ILE A 41 10.80 -13.38 9.19
C ILE A 41 11.86 -14.41 8.74
N PRO A 42 12.81 -14.86 9.58
CA PRO A 42 13.78 -15.88 9.16
C PRO A 42 13.14 -17.22 8.78
N VAL A 43 12.02 -17.59 9.42
CA VAL A 43 11.24 -18.78 9.10
C VAL A 43 10.50 -18.57 7.79
N ALA A 44 9.85 -17.42 7.61
CA ALA A 44 9.17 -17.07 6.36
C ALA A 44 10.12 -17.07 5.15
N ILE A 45 11.35 -16.57 5.30
CA ILE A 45 12.38 -16.59 4.24
C ILE A 45 12.87 -18.02 3.97
N LYS A 46 13.06 -18.84 5.02
CA LYS A 46 13.61 -20.20 4.89
C LYS A 46 12.60 -21.22 4.35
N GLU A 47 11.35 -21.12 4.78
CA GLU A 47 10.27 -22.09 4.50
C GLU A 47 9.23 -21.56 3.51
N GLY A 48 9.30 -20.28 3.16
CA GLY A 48 8.47 -19.64 2.17
C GLY A 48 8.95 -19.86 0.75
N THR A 49 8.12 -19.41 -0.18
CA THR A 49 8.41 -19.46 -1.61
C THR A 49 9.02 -18.13 -2.01
N LYS A 50 10.21 -18.16 -2.62
CA LYS A 50 10.76 -16.99 -3.30
C LYS A 50 9.98 -16.74 -4.58
N ILE A 51 9.41 -15.55 -4.74
CA ILE A 51 8.60 -15.18 -5.90
C ILE A 51 9.32 -14.14 -6.76
N PRO A 52 9.13 -14.14 -8.09
CA PRO A 52 9.69 -13.12 -8.95
C PRO A 52 9.03 -11.76 -8.71
N PHE A 53 9.76 -10.69 -8.96
CA PHE A 53 9.23 -9.33 -8.98
C PHE A 53 9.81 -8.57 -10.18
N ASN A 54 9.04 -7.61 -10.70
CA ASN A 54 9.50 -6.68 -11.73
C ASN A 54 9.78 -5.33 -11.09
N VAL A 55 10.83 -4.65 -11.56
CA VAL A 55 11.13 -3.27 -11.14
C VAL A 55 10.44 -2.32 -12.11
N ILE A 56 9.47 -1.55 -11.61
CA ILE A 56 8.70 -0.58 -12.37
C ILE A 56 9.40 0.78 -12.33
N VAL A 57 9.84 1.21 -11.15
CA VAL A 57 10.61 2.42 -10.94
C VAL A 57 11.81 2.09 -10.07
N ARG A 58 12.96 2.66 -10.40
CA ARG A 58 14.16 2.64 -9.58
C ARG A 58 14.86 3.98 -9.68
N GLU A 59 14.76 4.75 -8.62
CA GLU A 59 15.40 6.04 -8.51
C GLU A 59 16.32 6.02 -7.29
N PRO A 60 17.60 5.65 -7.43
CA PRO A 60 18.50 5.47 -6.30
C PRO A 60 18.81 6.77 -5.55
N ASP A 61 18.71 7.90 -6.24
CA ASP A 61 19.00 9.23 -5.69
C ASP A 61 17.75 10.00 -5.27
N TYR A 62 16.56 9.39 -5.37
CA TYR A 62 15.32 10.03 -4.96
C TYR A 62 15.37 10.45 -3.49
N ILE A 63 15.09 11.72 -3.23
CA ILE A 63 14.98 12.27 -1.89
C ILE A 63 13.51 12.41 -1.60
N ARG A 64 13.02 11.63 -0.63
CA ARG A 64 11.63 11.72 -0.21
C ARG A 64 11.35 13.12 0.36
N PRO A 65 10.41 13.87 -0.24
CA PRO A 65 10.10 15.20 0.23
C PRO A 65 9.41 15.12 1.60
N ILE A 66 9.74 16.07 2.47
CA ILE A 66 9.02 16.28 3.74
C ILE A 66 7.71 17.06 3.50
N TYR A 67 7.56 17.67 2.33
CA TYR A 67 6.38 18.41 1.91
C TYR A 67 6.26 18.45 0.39
N GLU A 68 5.07 18.16 -0.14
CA GLU A 68 4.72 18.30 -1.55
C GLU A 68 3.65 19.39 -1.72
N GLU A 69 3.66 20.08 -2.86
CA GLU A 69 2.67 21.13 -3.17
C GLU A 69 1.23 20.60 -3.02
N GLN A 70 1.00 19.37 -3.46
CA GLN A 70 -0.31 18.72 -3.40
C GLN A 70 -0.84 18.46 -1.98
N TRP A 71 0.02 18.55 -0.95
CA TRP A 71 -0.37 18.44 0.46
C TRP A 71 -0.78 19.79 1.06
N HIS A 72 -0.73 20.87 0.30
CA HIS A 72 -1.22 22.17 0.74
C HIS A 72 -2.75 22.19 0.87
N SER A 73 -3.26 22.87 1.90
CA SER A 73 -4.70 22.90 2.21
C SER A 73 -5.56 23.61 1.16
N THR A 74 -4.96 24.32 0.19
CA THR A 74 -5.69 24.87 -0.97
C THR A 74 -5.64 23.96 -2.19
N TYR A 75 -4.72 23.01 -2.24
CA TYR A 75 -4.58 22.13 -3.39
C TYR A 75 -5.74 21.14 -3.38
N TRP A 76 -6.60 21.22 -4.41
CA TRP A 76 -7.79 20.36 -4.53
C TRP A 76 -8.67 20.34 -3.27
N GLY A 77 -8.82 21.50 -2.62
CA GLY A 77 -9.62 21.63 -1.39
C GLY A 77 -9.03 20.91 -0.17
N GLY A 78 -7.72 20.64 -0.15
CA GLY A 78 -7.05 20.00 0.98
C GLY A 78 -7.24 18.48 1.04
N ARG A 79 -7.56 17.84 -0.10
CA ARG A 79 -7.81 16.39 -0.18
C ARG A 79 -6.70 15.53 0.43
N TRP A 80 -5.45 16.00 0.41
CA TRP A 80 -4.28 15.30 0.96
C TRP A 80 -3.56 16.07 2.07
N SER A 81 -4.18 17.12 2.63
CA SER A 81 -3.53 17.99 3.61
C SER A 81 -3.70 17.54 5.07
N TYR A 82 -4.51 16.52 5.34
CA TYR A 82 -4.76 16.04 6.70
C TYR A 82 -3.45 15.58 7.37
N VAL A 83 -3.06 16.29 8.44
CA VAL A 83 -1.74 16.20 9.08
C VAL A 83 -1.49 14.81 9.66
N PRO A 84 -2.42 14.15 10.38
CA PRO A 84 -2.20 12.80 10.86
C PRO A 84 -1.85 11.80 9.75
N SER A 85 -2.50 11.89 8.59
CA SER A 85 -2.15 11.06 7.42
C SER A 85 -0.74 11.35 6.91
N ARG A 86 -0.31 12.62 6.88
CA ARG A 86 1.06 12.98 6.47
C ARG A 86 2.09 12.38 7.41
N ILE A 87 1.83 12.43 8.72
CA ILE A 87 2.70 11.84 9.74
C ILE A 87 2.79 10.32 9.56
N HIS A 88 1.64 9.65 9.39
CA HIS A 88 1.60 8.21 9.15
C HIS A 88 2.45 7.82 7.92
N TYR A 89 2.22 8.46 6.76
CA TYR A 89 3.02 8.15 5.57
C TYR A 89 4.51 8.43 5.78
N ALA A 90 4.89 9.46 6.53
CA ALA A 90 6.29 9.77 6.82
C ALA A 90 6.98 8.73 7.73
N GLN A 91 6.22 8.01 8.57
CA GLN A 91 6.74 6.97 9.46
C GLN A 91 7.02 5.66 8.72
N HIS A 92 6.29 5.38 7.65
CA HIS A 92 6.41 4.14 6.88
C HIS A 92 7.31 4.28 5.64
N ARG A 93 7.91 3.16 5.25
CA ARG A 93 8.82 2.97 4.11
C ARG A 93 8.28 1.99 3.09
N ILE A 94 7.31 1.14 3.44
CA ILE A 94 6.71 0.17 2.54
C ILE A 94 5.21 0.43 2.36
N PHE A 95 4.77 0.48 1.10
CA PHE A 95 3.38 0.74 0.75
C PHE A 95 2.91 -0.21 -0.36
N PRO A 96 2.13 -1.27 -0.01
CA PRO A 96 1.47 -2.12 -0.98
C PRO A 96 0.24 -1.43 -1.60
N PHE A 97 -0.05 -1.71 -2.86
CA PHE A 97 -1.16 -1.13 -3.60
C PHE A 97 -1.62 -2.03 -4.75
N TYR A 98 -2.93 -2.24 -4.85
CA TYR A 98 -3.57 -2.80 -6.04
C TYR A 98 -4.11 -1.69 -6.93
N ALA A 99 -3.74 -1.73 -8.22
CA ALA A 99 -4.27 -0.82 -9.22
C ALA A 99 -5.70 -1.21 -9.65
N ILE A 100 -6.67 -1.09 -8.73
CA ILE A 100 -8.08 -1.48 -8.93
C ILE A 100 -9.03 -0.29 -9.22
N GLY A 101 -8.47 0.89 -9.53
CA GLY A 101 -9.26 2.03 -9.98
C GLY A 101 -8.50 3.36 -9.98
N ILE A 102 -8.80 4.21 -10.96
CA ILE A 102 -8.09 5.47 -11.22
C ILE A 102 -8.14 6.42 -10.00
N SER A 103 -9.27 6.48 -9.29
CA SER A 103 -9.39 7.33 -8.09
C SER A 103 -8.53 6.82 -6.93
N ALA A 104 -8.45 5.49 -6.76
CA ALA A 104 -7.63 4.86 -5.73
C ALA A 104 -6.14 5.05 -6.03
N GLU A 105 -5.74 4.87 -7.29
CA GLU A 105 -4.37 5.11 -7.77
C GLU A 105 -3.95 6.56 -7.56
N LEU A 106 -4.78 7.53 -8.00
CA LEU A 106 -4.50 8.94 -7.78
C LEU A 106 -4.35 9.23 -6.29
N ASN A 107 -5.26 8.76 -5.45
CA ASN A 107 -5.15 8.95 -4.01
C ASN A 107 -3.85 8.37 -3.45
N PHE A 108 -3.50 7.14 -3.84
CA PHE A 108 -2.30 6.45 -3.37
C PHE A 108 -1.03 7.21 -3.76
N GLN A 109 -0.84 7.54 -5.05
CA GLN A 109 0.35 8.23 -5.53
C GLN A 109 0.51 9.61 -4.90
N GLN A 110 -0.59 10.36 -4.77
CA GLN A 110 -0.59 11.69 -4.16
C GLN A 110 -0.26 11.62 -2.65
N ASN A 111 -0.74 10.58 -1.98
CA ASN A 111 -0.46 10.30 -0.59
C ASN A 111 1.00 9.92 -0.34
N VAL A 112 1.55 9.02 -1.15
CA VAL A 112 2.90 8.48 -0.99
C VAL A 112 3.96 9.48 -1.48
N GLY A 113 3.61 10.34 -2.44
CA GLY A 113 4.52 11.35 -3.02
C GLY A 113 5.34 10.84 -4.20
N ILE A 114 4.86 9.80 -4.89
CA ILE A 114 5.52 9.26 -6.08
C ILE A 114 4.48 8.77 -7.09
N ALA A 115 4.67 9.13 -8.35
CA ALA A 115 3.89 8.63 -9.47
C ALA A 115 4.65 7.51 -10.17
N PHE A 116 3.93 6.48 -10.61
CA PHE A 116 4.49 5.37 -11.37
C PHE A 116 3.41 4.80 -12.30
N PRO A 117 3.79 4.19 -13.43
CA PRO A 117 2.83 3.56 -14.31
C PRO A 117 2.25 2.31 -13.63
N THR A 118 0.93 2.14 -13.74
CA THR A 118 0.25 0.88 -13.44
C THR A 118 -0.35 0.31 -14.70
N GLU A 119 -0.35 -1.01 -14.81
CA GLU A 119 -0.96 -1.76 -15.90
C GLU A 119 -2.15 -2.56 -15.39
N ILE A 120 -3.20 -2.62 -16.21
CA ILE A 120 -4.37 -3.46 -15.96
C ILE A 120 -4.18 -4.76 -16.75
N ASN A 121 -4.00 -5.85 -16.02
CA ASN A 121 -4.05 -7.20 -16.57
C ASN A 121 -5.37 -7.86 -16.16
N GLU A 122 -6.18 -8.27 -17.14
CA GLU A 122 -7.52 -8.83 -16.86
C GLU A 122 -7.46 -10.17 -16.12
N THR A 123 -6.38 -10.93 -16.26
CA THR A 123 -6.27 -12.33 -15.82
C THR A 123 -5.29 -12.57 -14.69
N ASP A 124 -4.42 -11.60 -14.40
CA ASP A 124 -3.38 -11.73 -13.40
C ASP A 124 -2.98 -10.36 -12.84
N LEU A 125 -3.73 -9.93 -11.82
CA LEU A 125 -3.55 -8.67 -11.09
C LEU A 125 -2.12 -8.55 -10.53
N ASP A 126 -1.58 -7.34 -10.57
CA ASP A 126 -0.30 -7.01 -9.96
C ASP A 126 -0.51 -6.35 -8.60
N LEU A 127 0.24 -6.80 -7.59
CA LEU A 127 0.47 -6.06 -6.36
C LEU A 127 1.70 -5.18 -6.54
N TYR A 128 1.51 -3.87 -6.52
CA TYR A 128 2.60 -2.90 -6.53
C TYR A 128 3.08 -2.66 -5.10
N ILE A 129 4.38 -2.56 -4.90
CA ILE A 129 4.99 -2.27 -3.60
C ILE A 129 5.99 -1.14 -3.78
N VAL A 130 5.68 0.01 -3.18
CA VAL A 130 6.61 1.14 -3.10
C VAL A 130 7.47 0.97 -1.86
N VAL A 131 8.80 1.00 -2.04
CA VAL A 131 9.77 0.88 -0.96
C VAL A 131 10.75 2.04 -1.00
N PHE A 132 10.77 2.84 0.06
CA PHE A 132 11.74 3.92 0.24
C PHE A 132 13.01 3.44 0.93
N GLN A 133 14.13 4.05 0.56
CA GLN A 133 15.40 3.96 1.28
C GLN A 133 15.89 2.52 1.49
N THR A 134 15.58 1.62 0.56
CA THR A 134 16.00 0.22 0.59
C THR A 134 16.25 -0.26 -0.82
N ASN A 135 17.32 -1.02 -1.02
CA ASN A 135 17.56 -1.75 -2.26
C ASN A 135 16.97 -3.15 -2.15
N ILE A 136 15.89 -3.41 -2.87
CA ILE A 136 15.19 -4.70 -2.81
C ILE A 136 16.03 -5.76 -3.52
N THR A 137 16.24 -6.90 -2.85
CA THR A 137 16.96 -8.04 -3.42
C THR A 137 16.03 -9.20 -3.74
N ASP A 138 15.07 -9.47 -2.85
CA ASP A 138 14.25 -10.68 -2.91
C ASP A 138 12.87 -10.44 -2.33
N VAL A 139 11.90 -11.24 -2.76
CA VAL A 139 10.54 -11.28 -2.19
C VAL A 139 10.19 -12.73 -1.90
N TYR A 140 9.66 -12.97 -0.70
CA TYR A 140 9.21 -14.28 -0.23
C TYR A 140 7.74 -14.21 0.17
N THR A 141 7.02 -15.30 -0.01
CA THR A 141 5.64 -15.46 0.49
C THR A 141 5.48 -16.74 1.30
N LYS A 142 4.70 -16.68 2.38
CA LYS A 142 4.29 -17.84 3.17
C LYS A 142 3.00 -17.52 3.93
N GLY A 143 1.95 -18.31 3.69
CA GLY A 143 0.64 -18.00 4.26
C GLY A 143 0.21 -16.60 3.81
N ASN A 144 -0.30 -15.78 4.74
CA ASN A 144 -0.68 -14.39 4.46
C ASN A 144 0.48 -13.38 4.58
N GLN A 145 1.73 -13.84 4.63
CA GLN A 145 2.90 -12.98 4.82
C GLN A 145 3.67 -12.83 3.50
N VAL A 146 3.99 -11.59 3.13
CA VAL A 146 4.89 -11.23 2.04
C VAL A 146 6.08 -10.50 2.63
N VAL A 147 7.28 -11.07 2.50
CA VAL A 147 8.51 -10.49 3.03
C VAL A 147 9.34 -9.95 1.87
N VAL A 148 9.46 -8.62 1.81
CA VAL A 148 10.35 -7.89 0.90
C VAL A 148 11.70 -7.71 1.61
N VAL A 149 12.73 -8.37 1.09
CA VAL A 149 14.08 -8.31 1.64
C VAL A 149 14.91 -7.30 0.88
N GLY A 150 15.66 -6.49 1.60
CA GLY A 150 16.60 -5.57 0.97
C GLY A 150 17.61 -4.95 1.92
N THR A 151 18.61 -4.30 1.35
CA THR A 151 19.66 -3.60 2.11
C THR A 151 19.29 -2.13 2.31
N PRO A 152 19.27 -1.60 3.54
CA PRO A 152 18.95 -0.21 3.81
C PRO A 152 19.86 0.79 3.07
N LYS A 153 19.27 1.91 2.66
CA LYS A 153 19.93 3.08 2.07
C LYS A 153 19.48 4.35 2.78
N ARG A 154 20.11 5.49 2.46
CA ARG A 154 19.72 6.81 3.00
C ARG A 154 18.75 7.56 2.10
N ASN A 155 18.78 7.24 0.81
CA ASN A 155 17.96 7.79 -0.25
C ASN A 155 17.48 6.66 -1.16
N GLY A 156 16.61 7.05 -2.07
CA GLY A 156 16.10 6.22 -3.14
C GLY A 156 14.72 5.68 -2.90
N VAL A 157 14.10 5.27 -3.99
CA VAL A 157 12.80 4.60 -4.03
C VAL A 157 12.83 3.54 -5.12
N ASP A 158 12.33 2.36 -4.77
CA ASP A 158 12.04 1.29 -5.70
C ASP A 158 10.52 1.07 -5.70
N VAL A 159 9.92 0.97 -6.88
CA VAL A 159 8.55 0.47 -7.04
C VAL A 159 8.66 -0.85 -7.76
N ILE A 160 8.21 -1.92 -7.12
CA ILE A 160 8.19 -3.26 -7.70
C ILE A 160 6.75 -3.73 -7.91
N SER A 161 6.56 -4.66 -8.82
CA SER A 161 5.32 -5.44 -8.91
C SER A 161 5.60 -6.93 -8.72
N ILE A 162 4.68 -7.60 -8.02
CA ILE A 162 4.61 -9.07 -7.94
C ILE A 162 3.25 -9.53 -8.48
N LYS A 163 3.20 -10.74 -9.03
CA LYS A 163 1.92 -11.33 -9.44
C LYS A 163 1.13 -11.75 -8.23
N THR A 164 -0.14 -11.34 -8.15
CA THR A 164 -1.01 -11.73 -7.05
C THR A 164 -1.21 -13.24 -6.99
N GLY A 165 -1.22 -13.90 -8.15
CA GLY A 165 -1.29 -15.36 -8.26
C GLY A 165 -0.08 -16.09 -7.65
N ASP A 166 1.06 -15.43 -7.49
CA ASP A 166 2.25 -16.03 -6.87
C ASP A 166 2.16 -16.01 -5.33
N ILE A 167 1.37 -15.10 -4.75
CA ILE A 167 1.29 -14.89 -3.28
C ILE A 167 0.70 -16.13 -2.58
N ASN A 168 -0.38 -16.69 -3.12
CA ASN A 168 -1.08 -17.89 -2.61
C ASN A 168 -1.32 -17.85 -1.07
N PRO A 169 -2.12 -16.88 -0.57
CA PRO A 169 -2.36 -16.75 0.86
C PRO A 169 -3.02 -17.99 1.46
N SER A 170 -2.76 -18.27 2.75
CA SER A 170 -3.41 -19.38 3.46
C SER A 170 -4.89 -19.10 3.71
N ASN A 171 -5.27 -17.82 3.82
CA ASN A 171 -6.65 -17.38 3.96
C ASN A 171 -6.91 -16.08 3.19
N ILE A 172 -7.77 -16.16 2.17
CA ILE A 172 -8.12 -15.01 1.30
C ILE A 172 -8.98 -13.94 1.98
N GLU A 173 -9.61 -14.25 3.12
CA GLU A 173 -10.45 -13.30 3.88
C GLU A 173 -9.64 -12.48 4.90
N LYS A 174 -8.34 -12.80 5.04
CA LYS A 174 -7.40 -12.11 5.91
C LYS A 174 -6.51 -11.18 5.09
N TYR A 175 -6.06 -10.11 5.72
CA TYR A 175 -5.09 -9.20 5.12
C TYR A 175 -3.78 -9.93 4.84
N LEU A 176 -3.08 -9.42 3.84
CA LEU A 176 -1.67 -9.69 3.63
C LEU A 176 -0.86 -8.81 4.58
N LEU A 177 0.07 -9.43 5.30
CA LEU A 177 1.15 -8.75 6.02
C LEU A 177 2.33 -8.58 5.08
N VAL A 178 2.54 -7.36 4.59
CA VAL A 178 3.64 -7.01 3.69
C VAL A 178 4.75 -6.35 4.51
N GLN A 179 5.84 -7.08 4.73
CA GLN A 179 6.96 -6.65 5.57
C GLN A 179 8.16 -6.26 4.73
N LEU A 180 8.84 -5.22 5.20
CA LEU A 180 10.18 -4.85 4.74
C LEU A 180 11.19 -5.38 5.76
N ALA A 181 12.17 -6.16 5.30
CA ALA A 181 13.14 -6.80 6.18
C ALA A 181 14.60 -6.60 5.73
N THR A 182 15.50 -6.54 6.71
CA THR A 182 16.95 -6.63 6.53
C THR A 182 17.52 -7.63 7.53
N ASP A 183 18.42 -8.51 7.09
CA ASP A 183 19.10 -9.48 7.96
C ASP A 183 18.17 -10.30 8.87
N GLY A 184 16.95 -10.59 8.39
CA GLY A 184 15.94 -11.34 9.13
C GLY A 184 15.16 -10.55 10.18
N ALA A 185 15.38 -9.23 10.30
CA ALA A 185 14.64 -8.34 11.17
C ALA A 185 13.71 -7.41 10.36
N GLU A 186 12.56 -7.09 10.94
CA GLU A 186 11.60 -6.15 10.36
C GLU A 186 12.12 -4.72 10.45
N LEU A 187 12.04 -3.98 9.35
CA LEU A 187 12.27 -2.54 9.29
C LEU A 187 10.96 -1.77 9.32
N ASP A 188 9.94 -2.29 8.66
CA ASP A 188 8.61 -1.72 8.57
C ASP A 188 7.62 -2.76 8.05
N TYR A 189 6.32 -2.49 8.17
CA TYR A 189 5.27 -3.33 7.62
C TYR A 189 4.06 -2.52 7.16
N SER A 190 3.23 -3.15 6.35
CA SER A 190 1.92 -2.64 5.98
C SER A 190 0.94 -3.80 5.81
N LEU A 191 -0.35 -3.50 5.98
CA LEU A 191 -1.43 -4.44 5.79
C LEU A 191 -2.25 -4.03 4.57
N ILE A 192 -2.66 -5.00 3.76
CA ILE A 192 -3.54 -4.78 2.62
C ILE A 192 -4.52 -5.94 2.48
N GLU A 193 -5.75 -5.64 2.07
CA GLU A 193 -6.73 -6.67 1.68
C GLU A 193 -6.19 -7.51 0.53
N TYR A 194 -6.38 -8.83 0.58
CA TYR A 194 -6.06 -9.68 -0.55
C TYR A 194 -7.11 -9.52 -1.64
N GLU A 195 -6.67 -9.17 -2.85
CA GLU A 195 -7.51 -9.17 -4.04
C GLU A 195 -7.17 -10.40 -4.89
N PRO A 196 -8.15 -11.09 -5.49
CA PRO A 196 -7.86 -12.26 -6.31
C PRO A 196 -7.18 -11.88 -7.64
N PRO A 197 -6.34 -12.76 -8.22
CA PRO A 197 -5.61 -12.46 -9.47
C PRO A 197 -6.54 -12.16 -10.66
N ASP A 198 -7.74 -12.73 -10.68
CA ASP A 198 -8.76 -12.55 -11.72
C ASP A 198 -9.75 -11.41 -11.40
N TYR A 199 -9.42 -10.50 -10.47
CA TYR A 199 -10.27 -9.38 -10.04
C TYR A 199 -10.96 -8.65 -11.20
N TRP A 200 -10.19 -8.27 -12.22
CA TRP A 200 -10.68 -7.50 -13.35
C TRP A 200 -11.61 -8.31 -14.24
N LEU A 201 -11.33 -9.60 -14.44
CA LEU A 201 -12.22 -10.52 -15.14
C LEU A 201 -13.57 -10.64 -14.40
N GLN A 202 -13.54 -10.84 -13.08
CA GLN A 202 -14.75 -10.90 -12.28
C GLN A 202 -15.55 -9.60 -12.34
N GLN A 203 -14.87 -8.45 -12.29
CA GLN A 203 -15.51 -7.13 -12.36
C GLN A 203 -16.21 -6.91 -13.71
N LYS A 204 -15.58 -7.33 -14.81
CA LYS A 204 -16.16 -7.28 -16.15
C LYS A 204 -17.43 -8.13 -16.25
N GLN A 205 -17.38 -9.37 -15.76
CA GLN A 205 -18.53 -10.28 -15.74
C GLN A 205 -19.69 -9.74 -14.89
N ARG A 206 -19.40 -9.16 -13.71
CA ARG A 206 -20.42 -8.51 -12.87
C ARG A 206 -21.12 -7.36 -13.61
N ASN A 207 -20.34 -6.49 -14.26
CA ASN A 207 -20.87 -5.36 -15.02
C ASN A 207 -21.74 -5.79 -16.21
N GLU A 208 -21.39 -6.88 -16.88
CA GLU A 208 -22.19 -7.44 -17.98
C GLU A 208 -23.53 -8.02 -17.49
N HIS A 209 -23.51 -8.74 -16.35
CA HIS A 209 -24.71 -9.27 -15.72
C HIS A 209 -25.67 -8.18 -15.22
N GLU A 210 -25.15 -7.07 -14.71
CA GLU A 210 -26.00 -5.94 -14.31
C GLU A 210 -26.64 -5.25 -15.51
N LYS A 211 -25.92 -5.16 -16.64
CA LYS A 211 -26.45 -4.60 -17.89
C LYS A 211 -27.55 -5.49 -18.48
N SER A 212 -27.45 -6.81 -18.36
CA SER A 212 -28.48 -7.74 -18.85
C SER A 212 -29.77 -7.68 -18.01
N LYS A 213 -29.68 -7.41 -16.70
CA LYS A 213 -30.85 -7.24 -15.82
C LYS A 213 -31.62 -5.94 -16.03
N LYS A 214 -31.00 -4.94 -16.65
CA LYS A 214 -31.60 -3.62 -16.92
C LYS A 214 -32.22 -3.51 -18.33
N LYS A 215 -32.15 -4.57 -19.14
CA LYS A 215 -32.81 -4.70 -20.45
C LYS A 215 -34.05 -5.56 -20.33
#